data_AF-A0A947JP37-F1
#
_entry.id   AF-A0A947JP37-F1
#
_cell.length_a   1.000
_cell.length_b   1.000
_cell.length_c   1.000
_cell.angle_alpha   90.00
_cell.angle_beta   90.00
_cell.angle_gamma   90.00
#
_symmetry.space_group_name_H-M   'P 1'
#
loop_
_entity.id
_entity.type
_entity.pdbx_description
1 polymer ?
#
loop_
_entity_poly.entity_id
_entity_poly.type
_entity_poly.pdbx_seq_one_letter_code
_entity_poly.pdbx_strand_id
1 'polypeptide(L)'
;FWNKFKNYVRENDTRIRLQTPRPQHWYDVSMGSSDGHVALTINSRENLIGCEVYVSKNKDLFNFLRERKDEIEKEIGESIEWVDAAVASRMKIKKEVPDLFSQTEAVNYFAWLYEKTVLFQKVFGKYFKEFKK
;
A
#
# COMPACT_ATOMS: atom_id res chain seq x y z
N PHE A 1 12.39 -11.48 1.07
CA PHE A 1 11.06 -11.07 1.59
C PHE A 1 9.98 -11.17 0.51
N TRP A 2 10.00 -10.32 -0.52
CA TRP A 2 8.92 -10.22 -1.52
C TRP A 2 8.58 -11.50 -2.31
N ASN A 3 9.54 -12.39 -2.58
CA ASN A 3 9.23 -13.70 -3.16
C ASN A 3 8.32 -14.54 -2.25
N LYS A 4 8.57 -14.52 -0.94
CA LYS A 4 7.75 -15.23 0.06
C LYS A 4 6.35 -14.61 0.14
N PHE A 5 6.28 -13.27 0.18
CA PHE A 5 5.00 -12.55 0.14
C PHE A 5 4.19 -12.90 -1.12
N LYS A 6 4.82 -12.89 -2.29
CA LYS A 6 4.15 -13.24 -3.55
C LYS A 6 3.61 -14.66 -3.53
N ASN A 7 4.38 -15.63 -3.02
CA ASN A 7 3.92 -17.02 -2.90
C ASN A 7 2.73 -17.13 -1.95
N TYR A 8 2.83 -16.51 -0.76
CA TYR A 8 1.74 -16.45 0.21
C TYR A 8 0.45 -15.90 -0.42
N VAL A 9 0.52 -14.76 -1.12
CA VAL A 9 -0.67 -14.20 -1.76
C VAL A 9 -1.19 -15.10 -2.87
N ARG A 10 -0.34 -15.78 -3.65
CA ARG A 10 -0.80 -16.69 -4.70
C ARG A 10 -1.53 -17.93 -4.17
N GLU A 11 -1.19 -18.37 -2.96
CA GLU A 11 -1.88 -19.45 -2.26
C GLU A 11 -3.25 -18.99 -1.72
N ASN A 12 -3.42 -17.69 -1.43
CA ASN A 12 -4.63 -17.14 -0.80
C ASN A 12 -5.59 -16.42 -1.78
N ASP A 13 -5.08 -15.72 -2.80
CA ASP A 13 -5.85 -15.02 -3.82
C ASP A 13 -5.13 -14.98 -5.18
N THR A 14 -5.73 -15.65 -6.15
CA THR A 14 -5.19 -15.74 -7.53
C THR A 14 -5.55 -14.53 -8.40
N ARG A 15 -6.51 -13.69 -7.98
CA ARG A 15 -7.03 -12.56 -8.75
C ARG A 15 -6.15 -11.32 -8.65
N ILE A 16 -5.44 -11.14 -7.53
CA ILE A 16 -4.51 -10.02 -7.38
C ILE A 16 -3.33 -10.19 -8.36
N ARG A 17 -3.07 -9.14 -9.13
CA ARG A 17 -1.95 -9.10 -10.07
C ARG A 17 -0.70 -8.58 -9.37
N LEU A 18 0.24 -9.51 -9.14
CA LEU A 18 1.53 -9.27 -8.51
C LEU A 18 2.66 -9.27 -9.54
N GLN A 19 3.52 -8.25 -9.47
CA GLN A 19 4.68 -8.13 -10.34
C GLN A 19 5.79 -9.15 -9.98
N THR A 20 6.84 -9.22 -10.79
CA THR A 20 8.03 -10.01 -10.42
C THR A 20 8.80 -9.25 -9.33
N PRO A 21 9.02 -9.86 -8.15
CA PRO A 21 9.78 -9.24 -7.08
C PRO A 21 11.20 -8.88 -7.51
N ARG A 22 11.70 -7.76 -6.99
CA ARG A 22 13.06 -7.26 -7.21
C ARG A 22 13.78 -7.08 -5.88
N PRO A 23 15.13 -7.06 -5.85
CA PRO A 23 15.89 -6.84 -4.63
C PRO A 23 15.86 -5.36 -4.21
N GLN A 24 14.71 -4.91 -3.73
CA GLN A 24 14.45 -3.51 -3.36
C GLN A 24 13.53 -3.45 -2.13
N HIS A 25 13.50 -2.30 -1.46
CA HIS A 25 12.74 -2.12 -0.21
C HIS A 25 11.23 -1.88 -0.42
N TRP A 26 10.78 -1.77 -1.68
CA TRP A 26 9.37 -1.57 -2.01
C TRP A 26 8.84 -2.63 -2.98
N TYR A 27 7.52 -2.81 -3.01
CA TYR A 27 6.86 -3.74 -3.91
C TYR A 27 5.52 -3.18 -4.37
N ASP A 28 5.40 -2.94 -5.68
CA ASP A 28 4.26 -2.23 -6.25
C ASP A 28 3.14 -3.18 -6.67
N VAL A 29 1.92 -2.80 -6.34
CA VAL A 29 0.68 -3.49 -6.70
C VAL A 29 -0.25 -2.50 -7.39
N SER A 30 -0.69 -2.84 -8.60
CA SER A 30 -1.59 -1.97 -9.38
C SER A 30 -2.94 -1.80 -8.67
N MET A 31 -3.50 -0.59 -8.73
CA MET A 31 -4.88 -0.32 -8.31
C MET A 31 -5.89 -0.32 -9.46
N GLY A 32 -5.46 -0.73 -10.67
CA GLY A 32 -6.30 -0.65 -11.87
C GLY A 32 -6.47 0.76 -12.43
N SER A 33 -5.69 1.74 -11.93
CA SER A 33 -5.56 3.08 -12.52
C SER A 33 -4.10 3.40 -12.83
N SER A 34 -3.89 4.27 -13.82
CA SER A 34 -2.58 4.87 -14.15
C SER A 34 -2.20 6.02 -13.21
N ASP A 35 -3.14 6.58 -12.46
CA ASP A 35 -2.88 7.79 -11.65
C ASP A 35 -2.10 7.46 -10.36
N GLY A 36 -2.03 6.19 -10.00
CA GLY A 36 -1.32 5.73 -8.81
C GLY A 36 -1.41 4.22 -8.59
N HIS A 37 -0.63 3.74 -7.63
CA HIS A 37 -0.55 2.32 -7.27
C HIS A 37 -0.37 2.17 -5.75
N VAL A 38 -0.61 0.96 -5.24
CA VAL A 38 -0.19 0.60 -3.88
C VAL A 38 1.29 0.27 -3.94
N ALA A 39 2.08 0.87 -3.05
CA ALA A 39 3.49 0.55 -2.82
C ALA A 39 3.62 -0.04 -1.42
N LEU A 40 3.95 -1.32 -1.33
CA LEU A 40 4.30 -1.97 -0.07
C LEU A 40 5.76 -1.66 0.25
N THR A 41 6.11 -1.41 1.50
CA THR A 41 7.48 -1.08 1.90
C THR A 41 7.95 -1.93 3.07
N ILE A 42 9.26 -2.16 3.13
CA ILE A 42 9.93 -2.73 4.30
C ILE A 42 11.10 -1.84 4.69
N ASN A 43 11.32 -1.65 5.99
CA ASN A 43 12.53 -1.03 6.52
C ASN A 43 13.20 -2.01 7.48
N SER A 44 14.31 -2.62 7.05
CA SER A 44 15.05 -3.59 7.86
C SER A 44 15.86 -2.94 8.99
N ARG A 45 16.07 -1.62 8.97
CA ARG A 45 16.78 -0.91 10.04
C ARG A 45 15.88 -0.61 11.23
N GLU A 46 14.61 -0.33 10.95
CA GLU A 46 13.59 0.02 11.94
C GLU A 46 12.58 -1.10 12.19
N ASN A 47 12.76 -2.26 11.53
CA ASN A 47 11.79 -3.35 11.50
C ASN A 47 10.35 -2.87 11.26
N LEU A 48 10.15 -2.15 10.16
CA LEU A 48 8.83 -1.66 9.76
C LEU A 48 8.37 -2.36 8.48
N ILE A 49 7.07 -2.63 8.42
CA ILE A 49 6.37 -2.91 7.18
C ILE A 49 5.38 -1.77 6.91
N GLY A 50 5.19 -1.44 5.63
CA GLY A 50 4.34 -0.32 5.23
C GLY A 50 3.45 -0.67 4.05
N CYS A 51 2.30 0.00 4.00
CA CYS A 51 1.40 0.00 2.86
C CYS A 51 1.12 1.47 2.53
N GLU A 52 1.44 1.86 1.29
CA GLU A 52 1.34 3.24 0.84
C GLU A 52 0.53 3.31 -0.46
N VAL A 53 -0.23 4.38 -0.67
CA VAL A 53 -0.65 4.77 -2.02
C VAL A 53 0.35 5.77 -2.56
N TYR A 54 0.86 5.50 -3.75
CA TYR A 54 1.76 6.37 -4.49
C TYR A 54 1.01 7.07 -5.62
N VAL A 55 0.99 8.41 -5.59
CA VAL A 55 0.41 9.26 -6.63
C VAL A 55 1.52 10.08 -7.29
N SER A 56 1.76 9.86 -8.59
CA SER A 56 2.85 10.49 -9.34
C SER A 56 2.43 11.83 -9.91
N LYS A 57 3.09 12.93 -9.51
CA LYS A 57 2.93 14.29 -10.07
C LYS A 57 1.48 14.78 -10.28
N ASN A 58 0.51 14.21 -9.59
CA ASN A 58 -0.90 14.58 -9.71
C ASN A 58 -1.37 15.22 -8.40
N LYS A 59 -1.14 16.53 -8.29
CA LYS A 59 -1.48 17.33 -7.11
C LYS A 59 -2.99 17.48 -6.94
N ASP A 60 -3.72 17.55 -8.05
CA ASP A 60 -5.18 17.67 -8.01
C ASP A 60 -5.82 16.42 -7.39
N LEU A 61 -5.37 15.23 -7.79
CA LEU A 61 -5.82 13.98 -7.18
C LEU A 61 -5.43 13.91 -5.70
N PHE A 62 -4.21 14.32 -5.35
CA PHE A 62 -3.80 14.34 -3.94
C PHE A 62 -4.68 15.28 -3.11
N ASN A 63 -4.92 16.51 -3.59
CA ASN A 63 -5.77 17.48 -2.92
C ASN A 63 -7.21 16.99 -2.78
N PHE A 64 -7.77 16.39 -3.85
CA PHE A 64 -9.09 15.77 -3.83
C PHE A 64 -9.22 14.67 -2.76
N LEU A 65 -8.19 13.83 -2.61
CA LEU A 65 -8.14 12.81 -1.58
C LEU A 65 -7.93 13.43 -0.18
N ARG A 66 -7.14 14.50 -0.10
CA ARG A 66 -6.84 15.21 1.13
C ARG A 66 -8.05 15.93 1.71
N GLU A 67 -8.93 16.46 0.86
CA GLU A 67 -10.22 17.03 1.29
C GLU A 67 -11.15 15.99 1.91
N ARG A 68 -11.05 14.73 1.46
CA ARG A 68 -11.85 13.59 1.97
C ARG A 68 -11.07 12.75 2.98
N LYS A 69 -10.03 13.30 3.58
CA LYS A 69 -9.10 12.59 4.46
C LYS A 69 -9.82 11.91 5.62
N ASP A 70 -10.75 12.59 6.27
CA ASP A 70 -11.48 12.03 7.42
C ASP A 70 -12.40 10.87 7.01
N GLU A 71 -13.01 10.93 5.83
CA GLU A 71 -13.81 9.82 5.29
C GLU A 71 -12.94 8.61 4.96
N ILE A 72 -11.79 8.85 4.31
CA ILE A 72 -10.84 7.80 3.91
C ILE A 72 -10.25 7.10 5.14
N GLU A 73 -9.82 7.86 6.14
CA GLU A 73 -9.29 7.31 7.40
C GLU A 73 -10.36 6.52 8.16
N LYS A 74 -11.63 6.97 8.11
CA LYS A 74 -12.76 6.24 8.69
C LYS A 74 -13.07 4.95 7.94
N GLU A 75 -13.05 4.95 6.60
CA GLU A 75 -13.24 3.73 5.79
C GLU A 75 -12.10 2.72 5.99
N ILE A 76 -10.87 3.20 6.20
CA ILE A 76 -9.68 2.36 6.44
C ILE A 76 -9.58 1.91 7.91
N GLY A 77 -10.19 2.66 8.83
CA GLY A 77 -10.20 2.37 10.27
C GLY A 77 -8.90 2.71 10.99
N GLU A 78 -7.96 3.40 10.33
CA GLU A 78 -6.66 3.78 10.88
C GLU A 78 -6.23 5.14 10.34
N SER A 79 -5.43 5.86 11.14
CA SER A 79 -4.84 7.13 10.75
C SER A 79 -3.79 6.94 9.65
N ILE A 80 -3.81 7.80 8.64
CA ILE A 80 -2.90 7.73 7.50
C ILE A 80 -1.90 8.87 7.60
N GLU A 81 -0.64 8.59 7.31
CA GLU A 81 0.37 9.64 7.17
C GLU A 81 0.30 10.18 5.74
N TRP A 82 -0.13 11.44 5.60
CA TRP A 82 -0.25 12.11 4.31
C TRP A 82 1.00 12.93 4.04
N VAL A 83 1.75 12.55 3.02
CA VAL A 83 2.99 13.22 2.62
C VAL A 83 2.81 13.84 1.26
N ASP A 84 2.85 15.17 1.23
CA ASP A 84 2.91 15.90 -0.01
C ASP A 84 4.36 16.22 -0.38
N ALA A 85 4.84 15.66 -1.49
CA ALA A 85 6.19 15.96 -1.99
C ALA A 85 6.13 16.47 -3.43
N ALA A 86 7.18 17.15 -3.88
CA ALA A 86 7.22 17.77 -5.21
C ALA A 86 7.08 16.75 -6.37
N VAL A 87 7.60 15.53 -6.18
CA VAL A 87 7.62 14.50 -7.23
C VAL A 87 6.44 13.54 -7.14
N ALA A 88 6.09 13.12 -5.93
CA ALA A 88 4.99 12.19 -5.72
C ALA A 88 4.44 12.34 -4.30
N SER A 89 3.13 12.39 -4.20
CA SER A 89 2.44 12.42 -2.92
C SER A 89 2.14 10.99 -2.47
N ARG A 90 2.18 10.76 -1.17
CA ARG A 90 2.04 9.42 -0.57
C ARG A 90 1.08 9.44 0.60
N MET A 91 0.28 8.39 0.70
CA MET A 91 -0.60 8.12 1.84
C MET A 91 -0.17 6.79 2.43
N LYS A 92 0.45 6.80 3.61
CA LYS A 92 1.11 5.61 4.16
C LYS A 92 0.60 5.22 5.54
N ILE A 93 0.54 3.91 5.74
CA ILE A 93 0.37 3.26 7.04
C ILE A 93 1.58 2.38 7.26
N LYS A 94 2.12 2.42 8.48
CA LYS A 94 3.28 1.63 8.88
C LYS A 94 2.92 0.79 10.10
N LYS A 95 3.54 -0.37 10.20
CA LYS A 95 3.44 -1.26 11.34
C LYS A 95 4.84 -1.69 11.76
N GLU A 96 5.16 -1.46 13.03
CA GLU A 96 6.37 -1.97 13.66
C GLU A 96 6.24 -3.47 13.91
N VAL A 97 7.31 -4.19 13.61
CA VAL A 97 7.40 -5.63 13.80
C VAL A 97 8.66 -5.95 14.61
N PRO A 98 8.64 -6.97 15.47
CA PRO A 98 9.79 -7.28 16.33
C PRO A 98 11.02 -7.76 15.54
N ASP A 99 10.79 -8.57 14.51
CA ASP A 99 11.82 -9.04 13.59
C ASP A 99 11.21 -9.24 12.19
N LEU A 100 11.65 -8.42 11.23
CA LEU A 100 11.18 -8.43 9.85
C LEU A 100 11.45 -9.75 9.12
N PHE A 101 12.50 -10.48 9.50
CA PHE A 101 12.92 -11.71 8.84
C PHE A 101 12.59 -12.97 9.64
N SER A 102 11.86 -12.82 10.76
CA SER A 102 11.32 -13.94 11.54
C SER A 102 10.47 -14.85 10.65
N GLN A 103 10.80 -16.13 10.65
CA GLN A 103 10.08 -17.12 9.84
C GLN A 103 8.72 -17.48 10.43
N THR A 104 8.58 -17.40 11.75
CA THR A 104 7.33 -17.71 12.45
C THR A 104 6.30 -16.60 12.26
N GLU A 105 6.75 -15.34 12.28
CA GLU A 105 5.88 -14.18 12.14
C GLU A 105 5.67 -13.73 10.69
N ALA A 106 6.47 -14.24 9.74
CA ALA A 106 6.38 -13.88 8.33
C ALA A 106 4.94 -13.99 7.78
N VAL A 107 4.20 -15.03 8.18
CA VAL A 107 2.81 -15.24 7.75
C VAL A 107 1.91 -14.10 8.23
N ASN A 108 2.06 -13.65 9.48
CA ASN A 108 1.30 -12.53 10.05
C ASN A 108 1.61 -11.22 9.33
N TYR A 109 2.86 -11.00 8.95
CA TYR A 109 3.26 -9.81 8.20
C TYR A 109 2.69 -9.83 6.78
N PHE A 110 2.75 -10.98 6.10
CA PHE A 110 2.20 -11.12 4.75
C PHE A 110 0.68 -11.00 4.74
N ALA A 111 0.00 -11.56 5.74
CA ALA A 111 -1.44 -11.39 5.94
C ALA A 111 -1.79 -9.91 6.07
N TRP A 112 -1.10 -9.18 6.96
CA TRP A 112 -1.33 -7.75 7.16
C TRP A 112 -1.07 -6.94 5.88
N LEU A 113 0.03 -7.19 5.17
CA LEU A 113 0.34 -6.52 3.90
C LEU A 113 -0.73 -6.79 2.83
N TYR A 114 -1.20 -8.03 2.75
CA TYR A 114 -2.24 -8.44 1.81
C TYR A 114 -3.58 -7.75 2.13
N GLU A 115 -4.03 -7.81 3.38
CA GLU A 115 -5.27 -7.17 3.83
C GLU A 115 -5.25 -5.67 3.57
N LYS A 116 -4.15 -4.99 3.89
CA LYS A 116 -4.00 -3.55 3.63
C LYS A 116 -3.97 -3.24 2.14
N THR A 117 -3.33 -4.09 1.32
CA THR A 117 -3.35 -3.94 -0.15
C THR A 117 -4.78 -3.97 -0.68
N VAL A 118 -5.56 -4.98 -0.30
CA VAL A 118 -6.95 -5.16 -0.75
C VAL A 118 -7.82 -3.99 -0.27
N LEU A 119 -7.66 -3.58 0.99
CA LEU A 119 -8.38 -2.45 1.56
C LEU A 119 -8.06 -1.14 0.81
N PHE A 120 -6.78 -0.87 0.55
CA PHE A 120 -6.34 0.33 -0.15
C PHE A 120 -6.85 0.34 -1.60
N GLN A 121 -6.75 -0.79 -2.31
CA GLN A 121 -7.31 -0.92 -3.65
C GLN A 121 -8.82 -0.64 -3.68
N LYS A 122 -9.56 -1.10 -2.67
CA LYS A 122 -11.01 -0.89 -2.58
C LYS A 122 -11.35 0.58 -2.30
N VAL A 123 -10.76 1.16 -1.26
CA VAL A 123 -11.07 2.53 -0.79
C VAL A 123 -10.56 3.54 -1.80
N PHE A 124 -9.25 3.58 -2.08
CA PHE A 124 -8.69 4.56 -3.02
C PHE A 124 -9.14 4.33 -4.46
N GLY A 125 -9.38 3.08 -4.86
CA GLY A 125 -9.91 2.77 -6.19
C GLY A 125 -11.30 3.40 -6.45
N LYS A 126 -12.14 3.55 -5.42
CA LYS A 126 -13.42 4.29 -5.50
C LYS A 126 -13.17 5.78 -5.76
N TYR A 127 -12.31 6.42 -4.97
CA TYR A 127 -12.02 7.84 -5.10
C TYR A 127 -11.29 8.20 -6.39
N PHE A 128 -10.40 7.34 -6.89
CA PHE A 128 -9.73 7.55 -8.18
C PHE A 128 -10.72 7.51 -9.35
N LYS A 129 -11.75 6.66 -9.28
CA LYS A 129 -12.83 6.62 -10.26
C LYS A 129 -13.74 7.85 -10.16
N GLU A 130 -13.99 8.33 -8.95
CA GLU A 130 -14.78 9.55 -8.72
C GLU A 130 -14.07 10.79 -9.27
N PHE A 131 -12.76 10.93 -9.02
CA PHE A 131 -11.95 12.03 -9.55
C PHE A 131 -11.91 12.09 -11.09
N LYS A 132 -12.04 10.93 -11.76
CA LYS A 132 -12.05 10.82 -13.23
C LYS A 132 -13.40 11.11 -13.89
N LYS A 133 -14.48 11.23 -13.11
CA LYS A 133 -15.81 11.58 -13.61
C LYS A 133 -15.96 13.08 -13.73
#